data_AF-A0A0G1V613-F1
#
_entry.id   AF-A0A0G1V613-F1
#
_cell.length_a   1.000
_cell.length_b   1.000
_cell.length_c   1.000
_cell.angle_alpha   90.00
_cell.angle_beta   90.00
_cell.angle_gamma   90.00
#
_symmetry.space_group_name_H-M   'P 1'
#
loop_
_entity.id
_entity.type
_entity.pdbx_description
1 polymer ?
#
loop_
_entity_poly.entity_id
_entity_poly.type
_entity_poly.pdbx_seq_one_letter_code
_entity_poly.pdbx_strand_id
1 'polypeptide(L)'
;MKEVVTTWFVEPLDPQTNAAIAEFLTVTEIHDGVVCADGESHDLWDCDYRFISRLIGAAKRFGLKFRVFRRRGQGQIEEWRFAFNRKAKQPTGAS
;
A
#
# COMPACT_ATOMS: atom_id res chain seq x y z
N MET A 1 4.93 23.53 -17.20
CA MET A 1 5.37 22.18 -16.80
C MET A 1 4.16 21.51 -16.15
N LYS A 2 3.68 20.36 -16.66
CA LYS A 2 2.56 19.68 -16.01
C LYS A 2 3.07 19.11 -14.69
N GLU A 3 2.50 19.55 -13.58
CA GLU A 3 2.82 19.02 -12.26
C GLU A 3 2.46 17.55 -12.24
N VAL A 4 3.45 16.67 -12.06
CA VAL A 4 3.23 15.23 -12.01
C VAL A 4 2.71 14.92 -10.61
N VAL A 5 1.39 14.93 -10.46
CA VAL A 5 0.74 14.50 -9.21
C VAL A 5 1.10 13.02 -9.00
N THR A 6 1.67 12.73 -7.83
CA THR A 6 1.92 11.35 -7.41
C THR A 6 0.77 10.92 -6.52
N THR A 7 -0.07 10.03 -7.02
CA THR A 7 -1.10 9.37 -6.22
C THR A 7 -0.47 8.22 -5.45
N TRP A 8 -0.84 8.06 -4.20
CA TRP A 8 -0.34 6.97 -3.38
C TRP A 8 -1.46 6.03 -2.97
N PHE A 9 -1.11 4.77 -2.81
CA PHE A 9 -2.03 3.73 -2.44
C PHE A 9 -1.43 2.82 -1.38
N VAL A 10 -2.30 2.18 -0.61
CA VAL A 10 -1.91 1.20 0.41
C VAL A 10 -2.73 -0.07 0.27
N GLU A 11 -2.07 -1.20 0.51
CA GLU A 11 -2.70 -2.52 0.57
C GLU A 11 -2.37 -3.16 1.93
N PRO A 12 -3.37 -3.50 2.75
CA PRO A 12 -3.15 -4.30 3.96
C PRO A 12 -2.80 -5.76 3.61
N LEU A 13 -1.77 -6.32 4.24
CA LEU A 13 -1.37 -7.72 4.05
C LEU A 13 -1.93 -8.68 5.13
N ASP A 14 -2.65 -8.14 6.11
CA ASP A 14 -3.15 -8.90 7.26
C ASP A 14 -4.48 -8.32 7.74
N PRO A 15 -5.45 -9.15 8.18
CA PRO A 15 -6.75 -8.67 8.66
C PRO A 15 -6.65 -7.67 9.83
N GLN A 16 -5.67 -7.83 10.73
CA GLN A 16 -5.46 -6.85 11.80
C GLN A 16 -5.03 -5.50 11.23
N THR A 17 -4.20 -5.51 10.18
CA THR A 17 -3.78 -4.29 9.50
C THR A 17 -4.91 -3.68 8.70
N ASN A 18 -5.74 -4.49 8.05
CA ASN A 18 -6.94 -4.03 7.36
C ASN A 18 -7.89 -3.29 8.32
N ALA A 19 -8.20 -3.88 9.47
CA ALA A 19 -9.05 -3.25 10.48
C ALA A 19 -8.43 -1.94 11.00
N ALA A 20 -7.12 -1.94 11.30
CA ALA A 20 -6.43 -0.74 11.74
C ALA A 20 -6.47 0.36 10.66
N ILE A 21 -6.15 0.01 9.42
CA ILE A 21 -6.16 0.94 8.29
C ILE A 21 -7.57 1.50 8.06
N ALA A 22 -8.60 0.66 8.10
CA ALA A 22 -10.00 1.07 7.98
C ALA A 22 -10.43 2.04 9.09
N GLU A 23 -9.96 1.85 10.33
CA GLU A 23 -10.21 2.78 11.43
C GLU A 23 -9.52 4.14 11.22
N PHE A 24 -8.34 4.16 10.57
CA PHE A 24 -7.61 5.40 10.29
C PHE A 24 -8.06 6.09 8.99
N LEU A 25 -8.57 5.34 8.02
CA LEU A 25 -9.05 5.83 6.73
C LEU A 25 -10.53 6.21 6.85
N THR A 26 -10.75 7.47 7.17
CA THR A 26 -12.11 8.02 7.34
C THR A 26 -12.79 8.36 6.02
N VAL A 27 -12.02 8.65 4.95
CA VAL A 27 -12.51 9.13 3.65
C VAL A 27 -11.54 8.73 2.54
N THR A 28 -11.51 7.45 2.15
CA THR A 28 -10.70 7.06 0.99
C THR A 28 -11.42 6.09 0.09
N GLU A 29 -11.25 6.28 -1.21
CA GLU A 29 -11.78 5.40 -2.24
C GLU A 29 -10.95 4.10 -2.24
N ILE A 30 -11.66 2.97 -2.17
CA ILE A 30 -11.05 1.65 -2.32
C ILE A 30 -11.18 1.29 -3.79
N HIS A 31 -10.06 1.04 -4.44
CA HIS A 31 -10.00 0.54 -5.79
C HIS A 31 -9.78 -0.97 -5.74
N ASP A 32 -10.85 -1.73 -5.97
CA ASP A 32 -10.84 -3.19 -6.03
C ASP A 32 -10.24 -3.67 -7.37
N GLY A 33 -9.43 -4.73 -7.30
CA GLY A 33 -8.95 -5.44 -8.49
C GLY A 33 -8.03 -4.64 -9.42
N VAL A 34 -7.27 -3.67 -8.91
CA VAL A 34 -6.38 -2.83 -9.73
C VAL A 34 -5.16 -3.62 -10.18
N VAL A 35 -4.96 -3.72 -11.49
CA VAL A 35 -3.78 -4.37 -12.07
C VAL A 35 -2.56 -3.45 -11.91
N CYS A 36 -1.61 -3.88 -11.09
CA CYS A 36 -0.34 -3.20 -10.86
C CYS A 36 0.68 -3.52 -11.95
N ALA A 37 1.81 -2.80 -11.94
CA ALA A 37 2.93 -3.05 -12.86
C ALA A 37 3.53 -4.47 -12.74
N ASP A 38 3.29 -5.16 -11.63
CA ASP A 38 3.70 -6.57 -11.43
C ASP A 38 2.83 -7.56 -12.23
N GLY A 39 1.67 -7.11 -12.75
CA GLY A 39 0.71 -7.95 -13.46
C GLY A 39 -0.32 -8.63 -12.55
N GLU A 40 -0.19 -8.44 -11.23
CA GLU A 40 -1.16 -8.90 -10.23
C GLU A 40 -2.26 -7.83 -9.97
N SER A 41 -3.45 -8.31 -9.61
CA SER A 41 -4.59 -7.47 -9.20
C SER A 41 -4.56 -7.25 -7.69
N HIS A 42 -4.69 -6.01 -7.24
CA HIS A 42 -4.61 -5.62 -5.84
C HIS A 42 -5.77 -4.71 -5.43
N ASP A 43 -6.19 -4.85 -4.17
CA ASP A 43 -7.19 -4.00 -3.55
C ASP A 43 -6.50 -2.80 -2.89
N LEU A 44 -6.49 -1.69 -3.63
CA LEU A 44 -5.68 -0.53 -3.32
C LEU A 44 -6.54 0.58 -2.72
N TRP A 45 -6.12 1.07 -1.56
CA TRP A 45 -6.79 2.18 -0.89
C TRP A 45 -6.05 3.46 -1.27
N ASP A 46 -6.73 4.40 -1.94
CA ASP A 46 -6.19 5.74 -2.21
C ASP A 46 -5.83 6.41 -0.88
N CYS A 47 -4.69 7.09 -0.82
CA CYS A 47 -4.33 7.84 0.38
C CYS A 47 -3.30 8.95 0.12
N ASP A 48 -3.27 9.92 1.01
CA ASP A 48 -2.26 10.97 1.01
C ASP A 48 -0.90 10.48 1.52
N TYR A 49 0.17 11.12 1.05
CA TYR A 49 1.52 10.88 1.57
C TYR A 49 1.64 11.12 3.09
N ARG A 50 0.84 12.05 3.63
CA ARG A 50 0.74 12.27 5.09
C ARG A 50 0.17 11.06 5.81
N PHE A 51 -0.83 10.40 5.22
CA PHE A 51 -1.40 9.18 5.75
C PHE A 51 -0.37 8.06 5.78
N ILE A 52 0.36 7.86 4.67
CA ILE A 52 1.45 6.87 4.60
C ILE A 52 2.50 7.11 5.69
N SER A 53 2.90 8.36 5.90
CA SER A 53 3.87 8.71 6.93
C SER A 53 3.38 8.34 8.34
N ARG A 54 2.10 8.59 8.63
CA ARG A 54 1.47 8.17 9.90
C ARG A 54 1.38 6.65 10.00
N LEU A 55 1.02 5.98 8.91
CA LEU A 55 0.88 4.53 8.87
C LEU A 55 2.22 3.83 9.07
N ILE A 56 3.32 4.34 8.50
CA ILE A 56 4.68 3.85 8.74
C ILE A 56 5.06 3.97 10.22
N GLY A 57 4.72 5.10 10.86
CA GLY A 57 4.88 5.29 12.30
C GLY A 57 4.07 4.27 13.12
N ALA A 58 2.82 4.03 12.74
CA ALA A 58 1.96 3.03 13.36
C ALA A 58 2.48 1.60 13.12
N ALA A 59 3.01 1.30 11.93
CA ALA A 59 3.63 0.01 11.59
C ALA A 59 4.76 -0.32 12.56
N LYS A 60 5.61 0.67 12.86
CA LYS A 60 6.73 0.50 13.79
C LYS A 60 6.25 0.18 15.21
N ARG A 61 5.13 0.78 15.62
CA ARG A 61 4.61 0.71 16.99
C ARG A 61 3.72 -0.51 17.22
N PHE A 62 2.91 -0.88 16.24
CA PHE A 62 1.89 -1.92 16.35
C PHE A 62 2.19 -3.17 15.50
N GLY A 63 3.27 -3.16 14.70
CA GLY A 63 3.64 -4.30 13.86
C GLY A 63 2.73 -4.50 12.64
N LEU A 64 2.14 -3.42 12.11
CA LEU A 64 1.24 -3.48 10.95
C LEU A 64 2.00 -3.93 9.68
N LYS A 65 1.34 -4.74 8.86
CA LYS A 65 1.87 -5.28 7.61
C LYS A 65 1.05 -4.74 6.44
N PHE A 66 1.68 -3.92 5.61
CA PHE A 66 1.05 -3.36 4.42
C PHE A 66 2.09 -3.14 3.33
N ARG A 67 1.60 -3.07 2.09
CA ARG A 67 2.34 -2.61 0.92
C ARG A 67 1.93 -1.19 0.58
N VAL A 68 2.87 -0.42 0.08
CA VAL A 68 2.60 0.92 -0.44
C VAL A 68 2.81 0.86 -1.94
N PHE A 69 1.90 1.46 -2.68
CA PHE A 69 2.01 1.62 -4.11
C PHE A 69 1.94 3.10 -4.47
N ARG A 70 2.44 3.45 -5.65
CA ARG A 70 2.36 4.82 -6.16
C ARG A 70 2.06 4.84 -7.64
N ARG A 71 1.39 5.88 -8.09
CA ARG A 71 1.17 6.20 -9.50
C ARG A 71 1.69 7.60 -9.79
N ARG A 72 2.59 7.74 -10.76
CA ARG A 72 3.08 9.05 -11.19
C ARG A 72 2.27 9.52 -12.39
N GLY A 73 1.45 10.55 -12.22
CA GLY A 73 0.54 11.03 -13.27
C GLY A 73 -0.42 9.93 -13.73
N GLN A 74 -0.46 9.68 -15.05
CA GLN A 74 -1.27 8.61 -15.67
C GLN A 74 -0.44 7.33 -15.94
N GLY A 75 0.71 7.17 -15.27
CA GLY A 75 1.54 5.97 -15.40
C GLY A 75 0.91 4.73 -14.74
N GLN A 76 1.64 3.61 -14.80
CA GLN A 76 1.26 2.40 -14.07
C GLN A 76 1.48 2.55 -12.57
N ILE A 77 0.71 1.79 -11.80
CA ILE A 77 0.88 1.70 -10.35
C ILE A 77 2.05 0.77 -10.06
N GLU A 78 3.07 1.28 -9.37
CA GLU A 78 4.27 0.53 -8.99
C GLU A 78 4.33 0.34 -7.47
N GLU A 79 4.77 -0.84 -7.02
CA GLU A 79 5.05 -1.11 -5.60
C GLU A 79 6.19 -0.20 -5.14
N TRP A 80 5.91 0.64 -4.15
CA TRP A 80 6.90 1.47 -3.49
C TRP A 80 7.43 0.73 -2.26
N ARG A 81 8.60 0.12 -2.43
CA ARG A 81 9.32 -0.57 -1.36
C ARG A 81 9.92 0.44 -0.40
N PHE A 82 9.19 0.77 0.67
CA PHE A 82 9.83 1.33 1.86
C PHE A 82 10.81 0.28 2.40
N ALA A 83 11.98 0.71 2.86
CA ALA A 83 12.97 -0.14 3.53
C ALA A 83 12.49 -0.59 4.94
N PHE A 84 11.21 -0.89 5.09
CA PHE A 84 10.64 -1.46 6.29
C PHE A 84 10.93 -2.95 6.28
N ASN A 85 12.11 -3.30 6.78
CA ASN A 85 12.55 -4.61 7.19
C ASN A 85 11.99 -5.78 6.36
N ARG A 86 12.77 -6.16 5.34
CA ARG A 86 12.62 -7.36 4.51
C ARG A 86 12.43 -8.62 5.38
N LYS A 87 11.18 -8.94 5.70
CA LYS A 87 10.71 -10.28 6.10
C LYS A 87 9.37 -10.58 5.45
N ALA A 88 9.29 -10.44 4.12
CA ALA A 88 8.35 -11.24 3.35
C ALA A 88 8.95 -12.64 3.23
N LYS A 89 8.48 -13.52 4.12
CA LYS A 89 8.60 -14.96 4.05
C LYS A 89 8.16 -15.39 2.65
N GLN A 90 9.06 -15.96 1.86
CA GLN A 90 8.67 -16.67 0.64
C GLN A 90 7.61 -17.71 1.03
N PRO A 91 6.49 -17.82 0.30
CA PRO A 91 5.62 -18.96 0.47
C PRO A 91 6.41 -20.22 0.11
N THR A 92 6.52 -21.11 1.09
CA THR A 92 6.92 -22.50 0.91
C THR A 92 5.93 -23.16 -0.06
N GLY A 93 6.45 -23.78 -1.11
CA GLY A 93 5.73 -24.69 -2.02
C GLY A 93 6.36 -24.61 -3.41
N ALA A 94 6.79 -25.67 -4.08
CA ALA A 94 6.49 -27.08 -3.91
C ALA A 94 7.54 -27.96 -4.64
N SER A 95 7.85 -29.11 -4.03
CA SER A 95 7.94 -30.48 -4.57
C SER A 95 8.99 -31.32 -3.84
#